data_AF-A0A3S1PR62-F1
#
_entry.id   AF-A0A3S1PR62-F1
#
_cell.length_a   1.000
_cell.length_b   1.000
_cell.length_c   1.000
_cell.angle_alpha   90.00
_cell.angle_beta   90.00
_cell.angle_gamma   90.00
#
_symmetry.space_group_name_H-M   'P 1'
#
loop_
_entity.id
_entity.type
_entity.pdbx_description
1 polymer ?
#
loop_
_entity_poly.entity_id
_entity_poly.type
_entity_poly.pdbx_seq_one_letter_code
_entity_poly.pdbx_strand_id
1 'polypeptide(L)'
;MITENQDVVVEMLKNPASHGEVGPVETIETHISRIFLVGRRAFKMKRAVKLPYVDFSTPALRLAACEREVELNSMTAPGLYLDVHRVARAGDRLALDEPGELVDAVIEMVRFDQSKLLDRMAAAGELTPALMTGVARMIAHYHRGAEVIHAGSGSANIGGVLEINAAGFATSHVFNGKEIETLNAAFRDALARRAGLLDRREAAGKVRRCHGDLHLRNICVFDGEPRLFDCIEFNDQIATVDVLYDLAFLLMDLWHRGFPQFANLVMNRYLDDADDEDGFVLLPFLMA
;
A
#
# COMPACT_ATOMS: atom_id res chain seq x y z
N MET A 1 10.88 3.60 -15.81
CA MET A 1 11.01 4.52 -16.96
C MET A 1 9.65 5.12 -17.26
N ILE A 2 9.55 6.42 -17.57
CA ILE A 2 8.30 7.04 -18.06
C ILE A 2 8.04 6.52 -19.48
N THR A 3 6.84 6.03 -19.75
CA THR A 3 6.51 5.33 -21.01
C THR A 3 5.62 6.15 -21.95
N GLU A 4 4.91 7.16 -21.43
CA GLU A 4 3.97 7.98 -22.19
C GLU A 4 3.92 9.40 -21.62
N ASN A 5 3.66 10.40 -22.47
CA ASN A 5 3.37 11.76 -22.02
C ASN A 5 1.88 11.85 -21.64
N GLN A 6 1.60 12.16 -20.37
CA GLN A 6 0.24 12.31 -19.84
C GLN A 6 -0.16 13.77 -19.61
N ASP A 7 0.59 14.75 -20.11
CA ASP A 7 0.42 16.18 -19.81
C ASP A 7 -0.99 16.67 -20.20
N VAL A 8 -1.53 16.23 -21.34
CA VAL A 8 -2.88 16.63 -21.77
C VAL A 8 -3.95 16.15 -20.79
N VAL A 9 -3.81 14.93 -20.26
CA VAL A 9 -4.71 14.38 -19.23
C VAL A 9 -4.53 15.13 -17.90
N VAL A 10 -3.27 15.41 -17.51
CA VAL A 10 -2.97 16.18 -16.30
C VAL A 10 -3.56 17.58 -16.36
N GLU A 11 -3.44 18.28 -17.50
CA GLU A 11 -4.00 19.63 -17.66
C GLU A 11 -5.53 19.61 -17.67
N MET A 12 -6.15 18.58 -18.27
CA MET A 12 -7.59 18.34 -18.10
C MET A 12 -7.97 18.18 -16.63
N LEU A 13 -7.24 17.36 -15.86
CA LEU A 13 -7.53 17.09 -14.45
C LEU A 13 -7.15 18.26 -13.52
N LYS A 14 -6.31 19.20 -13.94
CA LYS A 14 -6.10 20.46 -13.22
C LYS A 14 -7.20 21.48 -13.44
N ASN A 15 -8.01 21.31 -14.48
CA ASN A 15 -9.15 22.20 -14.75
C ASN A 15 -10.32 21.84 -13.82
N PRO A 16 -10.78 22.74 -12.91
CA PRO A 16 -11.92 22.47 -12.04
C PRO A 16 -13.19 22.06 -12.79
N ALA A 17 -13.39 22.59 -14.00
CA ALA A 17 -14.58 22.30 -14.81
C ALA A 17 -14.70 20.83 -15.24
N SER A 18 -13.61 20.06 -15.17
CA SER A 18 -13.56 18.65 -15.56
C SER A 18 -14.19 17.71 -14.53
N HIS A 19 -14.45 18.17 -13.31
CA HIS A 19 -14.77 17.32 -12.16
C HIS A 19 -16.20 17.46 -11.63
N GLY A 20 -16.99 18.41 -12.15
CA GLY A 20 -18.32 18.73 -11.61
C GLY A 20 -18.29 19.38 -10.21
N GLU A 21 -17.11 19.74 -9.70
CA GLU A 21 -16.88 20.38 -8.40
C GLU A 21 -16.37 21.81 -8.56
N VAL A 22 -16.48 22.62 -7.50
CA VAL A 22 -16.02 24.03 -7.50
C VAL A 22 -14.84 24.20 -6.55
N GLY A 23 -13.79 24.87 -7.01
CA GLY A 23 -12.64 25.24 -6.19
C GLY A 23 -11.30 25.07 -6.92
N PRO A 24 -10.18 25.46 -6.28
CA PRO A 24 -8.86 25.19 -6.82
C PRO A 24 -8.58 23.68 -6.83
N VAL A 25 -7.82 23.23 -7.83
CA VAL A 25 -7.28 21.86 -7.87
C VAL A 25 -5.90 21.86 -7.25
N GLU A 26 -5.74 21.13 -6.15
CA GLU A 26 -4.41 20.84 -5.58
C GLU A 26 -3.89 19.53 -6.17
N THR A 27 -2.58 19.44 -6.44
CA THR A 27 -1.97 18.22 -6.99
C THR A 27 -0.96 17.64 -6.00
N ILE A 28 -1.09 16.34 -5.75
CA ILE A 28 -0.12 15.54 -4.99
C ILE A 28 0.49 14.52 -5.96
N GLU A 29 1.82 14.44 -5.99
CA GLU A 29 2.51 13.42 -6.77
C GLU A 29 3.11 12.35 -5.86
N THR A 30 2.91 11.09 -6.25
CA THR A 30 3.59 9.95 -5.63
C THR A 30 4.55 9.31 -6.64
N HIS A 31 5.22 8.23 -6.23
CA HIS A 31 6.12 7.53 -7.12
C HIS A 31 5.42 7.01 -8.38
N ILE A 32 4.18 6.52 -8.26
CA ILE A 32 3.45 5.84 -9.34
C ILE A 32 2.06 6.44 -9.62
N SER A 33 1.63 7.49 -8.93
CA SER A 33 0.33 8.14 -9.12
C SER A 33 0.41 9.66 -9.04
N ARG A 34 -0.62 10.33 -9.55
CA ARG A 34 -0.92 11.75 -9.27
C ARG A 34 -2.34 11.87 -8.75
N ILE A 35 -2.54 12.67 -7.72
CA ILE A 35 -3.84 12.88 -7.08
C ILE A 35 -4.23 14.35 -7.25
N PHE A 36 -5.45 14.58 -7.70
CA PHE A 36 -6.04 15.90 -7.92
C PHE A 36 -7.15 16.11 -6.91
N LEU A 37 -6.98 17.05 -5.97
CA LEU A 37 -7.95 17.34 -4.93
C LEU A 37 -8.77 18.57 -5.33
N VAL A 38 -10.10 18.43 -5.41
CA VAL A 38 -11.01 19.49 -5.85
C VAL A 38 -12.30 19.42 -5.04
N GLY A 39 -12.68 20.53 -4.40
CA GLY A 39 -13.87 20.56 -3.53
C GLY A 39 -13.84 19.41 -2.51
N ARG A 40 -14.82 18.51 -2.61
CA ARG A 40 -14.97 17.32 -1.76
C ARG A 40 -14.46 16.02 -2.37
N ARG A 41 -13.84 16.08 -3.56
CA ARG A 41 -13.39 14.93 -4.34
C ARG A 41 -11.89 14.90 -4.51
N ALA A 42 -11.38 13.69 -4.68
CA ALA A 42 -10.00 13.41 -5.05
C ALA A 42 -10.01 12.47 -6.26
N PHE A 43 -9.20 12.79 -7.27
CA PHE A 43 -9.06 11.95 -8.46
C PHE A 43 -7.63 11.42 -8.54
N LYS A 44 -7.45 10.11 -8.50
CA LYS A 44 -6.13 9.46 -8.56
C LYS A 44 -5.90 8.87 -9.95
N MET A 45 -4.90 9.38 -10.67
CA MET A 45 -4.42 8.80 -11.94
C MET A 45 -3.15 7.98 -11.70
N LYS A 46 -2.98 6.90 -12.45
CA LYS A 46 -1.72 6.16 -12.51
C LYS A 46 -0.72 6.86 -13.42
N ARG A 47 0.55 6.92 -13.02
CA ARG A 47 1.61 7.45 -13.88
C ARG A 47 1.94 6.43 -14.97
N ALA A 48 2.17 6.88 -16.19
CA ALA A 48 2.62 6.04 -17.30
C ALA A 48 4.08 5.64 -17.08
N VAL A 49 4.28 4.55 -16.34
CA VAL A 49 5.58 4.03 -15.99
C VAL A 49 5.66 2.52 -16.17
N LYS A 50 6.86 2.05 -16.48
CA LYS A 50 7.24 0.64 -16.38
C LYS A 50 8.45 0.52 -15.47
N LEU A 51 8.27 -0.17 -14.36
CA LEU A 51 9.26 -0.43 -13.32
C LEU A 51 9.39 -1.95 -13.11
N PRO A 52 10.43 -2.45 -12.42
CA PRO A 52 10.60 -3.90 -12.22
C PRO A 52 9.42 -4.60 -11.53
N TYR A 53 8.62 -3.85 -10.75
CA TYR A 53 7.50 -4.38 -9.97
C TYR A 53 6.12 -3.90 -10.42
N VAL A 54 6.03 -2.95 -11.38
CA VAL A 54 4.74 -2.40 -11.85
C VAL A 54 4.80 -2.03 -13.33
N ASP A 55 3.74 -2.35 -14.06
CA ASP A 55 3.57 -2.00 -15.47
C ASP A 55 2.26 -1.22 -15.69
N PHE A 56 2.40 0.10 -15.81
CA PHE A 56 1.34 1.04 -16.15
C PHE A 56 1.58 1.66 -17.54
N SER A 57 2.25 0.91 -18.42
CA SER A 57 2.76 1.44 -19.68
C SER A 57 1.69 1.80 -20.71
N THR A 58 0.47 1.26 -20.59
CA THR A 58 -0.63 1.52 -21.53
C THR A 58 -1.88 2.01 -20.80
N PRO A 59 -2.78 2.75 -21.47
CA PRO A 59 -4.06 3.18 -20.90
C PRO A 59 -4.91 2.02 -20.37
N ALA A 60 -4.91 0.88 -21.07
CA ALA A 60 -5.65 -0.31 -20.66
C ALA A 60 -5.11 -0.92 -19.35
N LEU A 61 -3.78 -0.96 -19.18
CA LEU A 61 -3.16 -1.42 -17.93
C LEU A 61 -3.47 -0.47 -16.76
N ARG A 62 -3.48 0.84 -17.02
CA ARG A 62 -3.83 1.85 -16.01
C ARG A 62 -5.30 1.74 -15.59
N LEU A 63 -6.22 1.53 -16.54
CA LEU A 63 -7.63 1.28 -16.24
C LEU A 63 -7.81 0.04 -15.36
N ALA A 64 -7.22 -1.09 -15.76
CA ALA A 64 -7.29 -2.33 -14.98
C ALA A 64 -6.71 -2.17 -13.56
N ALA A 65 -5.63 -1.40 -13.41
CA ALA A 65 -5.06 -1.08 -12.11
C ALA A 65 -5.98 -0.20 -11.26
N CYS A 66 -6.65 0.78 -11.85
CA CYS A 66 -7.66 1.60 -11.15
C CYS A 66 -8.83 0.74 -10.65
N GLU A 67 -9.36 -0.13 -11.51
CA GLU A 67 -10.44 -1.08 -11.16
C GLU A 67 -10.02 -2.00 -10.01
N ARG A 68 -8.80 -2.55 -10.09
CA ARG A 68 -8.25 -3.42 -9.06
C ARG A 68 -8.00 -2.70 -7.73
N GLU A 69 -7.54 -1.45 -7.76
CA GLU A 69 -7.37 -0.66 -6.53
C GLU A 69 -8.71 -0.43 -5.83
N VAL A 70 -9.75 -0.04 -6.58
CA VAL A 70 -11.09 0.17 -6.03
C VAL A 70 -11.63 -1.12 -5.44
N GLU A 71 -11.52 -2.24 -6.16
CA GLU A 71 -11.97 -3.55 -5.68
C GLU A 71 -11.33 -3.92 -4.33
N LEU A 72 -10.00 -3.81 -4.23
CA LEU A 72 -9.26 -4.21 -3.03
C LEU A 72 -9.50 -3.26 -1.85
N ASN A 73 -9.44 -1.95 -2.08
CA ASN A 73 -9.49 -0.98 -0.98
C ASN A 73 -10.90 -0.64 -0.51
N SER A 74 -11.95 -0.92 -1.30
CA SER A 74 -13.34 -0.68 -0.87
C SER A 74 -13.72 -1.48 0.38
N MET A 75 -13.06 -2.63 0.61
CA MET A 75 -13.27 -3.44 1.82
C MET A 75 -12.67 -2.79 3.08
N THR A 76 -11.50 -2.16 2.96
CA THR A 76 -10.75 -1.61 4.10
C THR A 76 -10.95 -0.11 4.30
N ALA A 77 -11.47 0.58 3.28
CA ALA A 77 -11.80 2.00 3.29
C ALA A 77 -13.21 2.24 2.71
N PRO A 78 -14.27 1.65 3.31
CA PRO A 78 -15.63 1.83 2.82
C PRO A 78 -16.03 3.31 2.81
N GLY A 79 -16.59 3.75 1.69
CA GLY A 79 -17.00 5.14 1.46
C GLY A 79 -15.87 6.08 0.99
N LEU A 80 -14.61 5.64 1.01
CA LEU A 80 -13.49 6.46 0.52
C LEU A 80 -13.36 6.38 -1.01
N TYR A 81 -13.49 5.18 -1.58
CA TYR A 81 -13.45 4.91 -3.01
C TYR A 81 -14.87 4.96 -3.59
N LEU A 82 -15.07 5.67 -4.70
CA LEU A 82 -16.40 5.93 -5.26
C LEU A 82 -16.60 5.23 -6.59
N ASP A 83 -15.71 5.46 -7.56
CA ASP A 83 -15.80 4.86 -8.89
C ASP A 83 -14.46 4.92 -9.65
N VAL A 84 -14.42 4.29 -10.83
CA VAL A 84 -13.35 4.43 -11.83
C VAL A 84 -13.90 5.08 -13.09
N HIS A 85 -13.28 6.19 -13.49
CA HIS A 85 -13.64 6.91 -14.71
C HIS A 85 -12.63 6.69 -15.82
N ARG A 86 -13.14 6.48 -17.02
CA ARG A 86 -12.34 6.41 -18.25
C ARG A 86 -12.08 7.82 -18.74
N VAL A 87 -10.82 8.15 -19.00
CA VAL A 87 -10.46 9.37 -19.74
C VAL A 87 -10.40 9.00 -21.22
N ALA A 88 -11.38 9.48 -21.99
CA ALA A 88 -11.51 9.17 -23.41
C ALA A 88 -11.26 10.41 -24.27
N ARG A 89 -10.74 10.18 -25.48
CA ARG A 89 -10.62 11.18 -26.53
C ARG A 89 -11.81 11.10 -27.46
N ALA A 90 -12.68 12.12 -27.35
CA ALA A 90 -13.91 12.27 -28.11
C ALA A 90 -13.73 13.43 -29.12
N GLY A 91 -13.25 13.11 -30.33
CA GLY A 91 -12.83 14.12 -31.29
C GLY A 91 -11.60 14.90 -30.81
N ASP A 92 -11.69 16.23 -30.74
CA ASP A 92 -10.58 17.12 -30.36
C ASP A 92 -10.50 17.42 -28.86
N ARG A 93 -11.37 16.80 -28.03
CA ARG A 93 -11.40 17.00 -26.58
C ARG A 93 -11.20 15.70 -25.80
N LEU A 94 -10.72 15.84 -24.56
CA LEU A 94 -10.77 14.79 -23.55
C LEU A 94 -12.03 14.96 -22.69
N ALA A 95 -12.64 13.84 -22.31
CA ALA A 95 -13.79 13.82 -21.42
C ALA A 95 -13.78 12.56 -20.55
N LEU A 96 -14.41 12.65 -19.38
CA LEU A 96 -14.65 11.49 -18.52
C LEU A 96 -15.87 10.73 -19.01
N ASP A 97 -15.73 9.41 -19.18
CA ASP A 97 -16.79 8.45 -19.51
C ASP A 97 -17.60 8.73 -20.79
N GLU A 98 -17.11 9.60 -21.68
CA GLU A 98 -17.66 9.75 -23.02
C GLU A 98 -17.14 8.64 -23.97
N PRO A 99 -17.90 8.28 -25.04
CA PRO A 99 -17.40 7.40 -26.07
C PRO A 99 -16.17 7.96 -26.76
N GLY A 100 -15.14 7.13 -26.96
CA GLY A 100 -13.90 7.55 -27.60
C GLY A 100 -12.76 6.56 -27.42
N GLU A 101 -11.58 6.94 -27.91
CA GLU A 101 -10.35 6.19 -27.67
C GLU A 101 -9.95 6.35 -26.19
N LEU A 102 -9.66 5.24 -25.51
CA LEU A 102 -9.17 5.27 -24.13
C LEU A 102 -7.76 5.88 -24.09
N VAL A 103 -7.61 7.00 -23.37
CA VAL A 103 -6.33 7.69 -23.17
C VAL A 103 -5.78 7.42 -21.78
N ASP A 104 -6.65 7.35 -20.77
CA ASP A 104 -6.26 7.05 -19.40
C ASP A 104 -7.44 6.63 -18.53
N ALA A 105 -7.20 6.42 -17.25
CA ALA A 105 -8.24 6.23 -16.25
C ALA A 105 -7.90 6.95 -14.94
N VAL A 106 -8.93 7.28 -14.18
CA VAL A 106 -8.80 7.87 -12.84
C VAL A 106 -9.75 7.19 -11.86
N ILE A 107 -9.32 7.08 -10.61
CA ILE A 107 -10.18 6.68 -9.50
C ILE A 107 -10.80 7.94 -8.90
N GLU A 108 -12.12 7.98 -8.74
CA GLU A 108 -12.81 9.00 -7.94
C GLU A 108 -12.88 8.55 -6.47
N MET A 109 -12.48 9.45 -5.58
CA MET A 109 -12.44 9.22 -4.14
C MET A 109 -13.09 10.40 -3.41
N VAL A 110 -13.55 10.17 -2.18
CA VAL A 110 -13.87 11.25 -1.25
C VAL A 110 -12.57 11.91 -0.79
N ARG A 111 -12.47 13.24 -0.95
CA ARG A 111 -11.38 14.01 -0.36
C ARG A 111 -11.57 14.02 1.15
N PHE A 112 -10.58 13.54 1.88
CA PHE A 112 -10.50 13.67 3.33
C PHE A 112 -9.40 14.66 3.73
N ASP A 113 -9.53 15.20 4.94
CA ASP A 113 -8.54 16.11 5.51
C ASP A 113 -7.19 15.40 5.66
N GLN A 114 -6.17 15.94 5.01
CA GLN A 114 -4.82 15.37 5.01
C GLN A 114 -4.18 15.38 6.40
N SER A 115 -4.67 16.22 7.33
CA SER A 115 -4.26 16.16 8.74
C SER A 115 -4.62 14.82 9.40
N LYS A 116 -5.57 14.07 8.83
CA LYS A 116 -6.06 12.78 9.31
C LYS A 116 -5.30 11.57 8.76
N LEU A 117 -4.28 11.79 7.93
CA LEU A 117 -3.29 10.75 7.64
C LEU A 117 -2.47 10.46 8.89
N LEU A 118 -2.30 9.18 9.24
CA LEU A 118 -1.64 8.84 10.51
C LEU A 118 -0.18 9.30 10.57
N ASP A 119 0.50 9.45 9.42
CA ASP A 119 1.86 9.99 9.39
C ASP A 119 1.92 11.48 9.76
N ARG A 120 0.88 12.25 9.39
CA ARG A 120 0.70 13.66 9.77
C ARG A 120 0.26 13.78 11.23
N MET A 121 -0.66 12.94 11.68
CA MET A 121 -1.05 12.87 13.08
C MET A 121 0.14 12.50 13.97
N ALA A 122 1.02 11.58 13.54
CA ALA A 122 2.25 11.25 14.24
C ALA A 122 3.17 12.46 14.38
N ALA A 123 3.41 13.19 13.29
CA ALA A 123 4.23 14.40 13.31
C ALA A 123 3.64 15.51 14.19
N ALA A 124 2.31 15.58 14.29
CA ALA A 124 1.59 16.54 15.13
C ALA A 124 1.44 16.09 16.60
N GLY A 125 1.84 14.86 16.96
CA GLY A 125 1.66 14.31 18.30
C GLY A 125 0.20 13.93 18.64
N GLU A 126 -0.62 13.68 17.63
CA GLU A 126 -2.06 13.41 17.74
C GLU A 126 -2.41 11.91 17.77
N LEU A 127 -1.43 11.01 17.66
CA LEU A 127 -1.66 9.58 17.85
C LEU A 127 -2.05 9.32 19.31
N THR A 128 -3.13 8.57 19.51
CA THR A 128 -3.62 8.21 20.85
C THR A 128 -3.68 6.70 21.04
N PRO A 129 -3.62 6.19 22.29
CA PRO A 129 -3.80 4.76 22.55
C PRO A 129 -5.12 4.20 22.02
N ALA A 130 -6.20 4.99 22.08
CA ALA A 130 -7.51 4.59 21.57
C ALA A 130 -7.50 4.42 20.05
N LEU A 131 -6.93 5.40 19.32
CA LEU A 131 -6.77 5.31 17.87
C LEU A 131 -5.92 4.10 17.48
N MET A 132 -4.77 3.91 18.14
CA MET A 132 -3.88 2.78 17.80
C MET A 132 -4.48 1.42 18.14
N THR A 133 -5.34 1.35 19.15
CA THR A 133 -6.15 0.15 19.42
C THR A 133 -7.13 -0.10 18.29
N GLY A 134 -7.82 0.94 17.80
CA GLY A 134 -8.71 0.82 16.63
C GLY A 134 -7.97 0.35 15.38
N VAL A 135 -6.78 0.90 15.12
CA VAL A 135 -5.92 0.48 13.99
C VAL A 135 -5.57 -1.00 14.08
N ALA A 136 -5.13 -1.47 15.25
CA ALA A 136 -4.78 -2.88 15.45
C ALA A 136 -5.96 -3.84 15.17
N ARG A 137 -7.16 -3.49 15.66
CA ARG A 137 -8.37 -4.27 15.43
C ARG A 137 -8.80 -4.28 13.97
N MET A 138 -8.70 -3.13 13.30
CA MET A 138 -8.99 -3.03 11.86
C MET A 138 -8.06 -3.94 11.04
N ILE A 139 -6.76 -3.95 11.36
CA ILE A 139 -5.77 -4.82 10.70
C ILE A 139 -6.05 -6.30 11.00
N ALA A 140 -6.34 -6.66 12.25
CA ALA A 140 -6.70 -8.04 12.62
C ALA A 140 -7.96 -8.53 11.89
N HIS A 141 -8.98 -7.66 11.76
CA HIS A 141 -10.18 -7.96 10.99
C HIS A 141 -9.87 -8.16 9.50
N TYR A 142 -9.10 -7.25 8.91
CA TYR A 142 -8.67 -7.34 7.53
C TYR A 142 -7.88 -8.63 7.25
N HIS A 143 -6.85 -8.92 8.04
CA HIS A 143 -6.03 -10.14 7.88
C HIS A 143 -6.84 -11.43 7.99
N ARG A 144 -7.88 -11.46 8.85
CA ARG A 144 -8.76 -12.63 8.98
C ARG A 144 -9.59 -12.88 7.72
N GLY A 145 -10.02 -11.81 7.06
CA GLY A 145 -10.83 -11.86 5.84
C GLY A 145 -10.02 -11.95 4.53
N ALA A 146 -8.74 -11.60 4.57
CA ALA A 146 -7.86 -11.64 3.41
C ALA A 146 -7.71 -13.06 2.83
N GLU A 147 -7.63 -13.16 1.50
CA GLU A 147 -7.51 -14.42 0.76
C GLU A 147 -6.27 -15.20 1.19
N VAL A 148 -6.45 -16.48 1.52
CA VAL A 148 -5.34 -17.39 1.83
C VAL A 148 -4.72 -17.89 0.54
N ILE A 149 -3.40 -17.74 0.39
CA ILE A 149 -2.69 -18.12 -0.82
C ILE A 149 -1.64 -19.19 -0.49
N HIS A 150 -1.82 -20.37 -1.11
CA HIS A 150 -0.88 -21.48 -1.03
C HIS A 150 0.01 -21.51 -2.28
N ALA A 151 1.06 -20.68 -2.28
CA ALA A 151 1.97 -20.49 -3.43
C ALA A 151 3.43 -20.79 -3.07
N GLY A 152 3.68 -21.95 -2.43
CA GLY A 152 5.00 -22.37 -1.96
C GLY A 152 5.05 -22.51 -0.45
N SER A 153 6.24 -22.44 0.13
CA SER A 153 6.41 -22.48 1.58
C SER A 153 6.51 -21.07 2.16
N GLY A 154 6.18 -20.89 3.45
CA GLY A 154 6.31 -19.58 4.11
C GLY A 154 7.76 -19.08 4.14
N SER A 155 8.73 -19.99 4.27
CA SER A 155 10.15 -19.65 4.15
C SER A 155 10.54 -19.20 2.74
N ALA A 156 9.99 -19.81 1.69
CA ALA A 156 10.22 -19.39 0.31
C ALA A 156 9.60 -18.01 0.02
N ASN A 157 8.42 -17.72 0.61
CA ASN A 157 7.79 -16.41 0.51
C ASN A 157 8.70 -15.30 1.08
N ILE A 158 9.18 -15.45 2.32
CA ILE A 158 10.13 -14.49 2.91
C ILE A 158 11.48 -14.50 2.17
N GLY A 159 11.94 -15.67 1.70
CA GLY A 159 13.13 -15.78 0.86
C GLY A 159 13.04 -14.91 -0.41
N GLY A 160 11.88 -14.87 -1.07
CA GLY A 160 11.64 -14.00 -2.22
C GLY A 160 11.79 -12.51 -1.88
N VAL A 161 11.31 -12.09 -0.70
CA VAL A 161 11.49 -10.72 -0.20
C VAL A 161 12.98 -10.40 0.01
N LEU A 162 13.75 -11.33 0.60
CA LEU A 162 15.19 -11.15 0.78
C LEU A 162 15.94 -11.03 -0.55
N GLU A 163 15.54 -11.77 -1.58
CA GLU A 163 16.15 -11.65 -2.91
C GLU A 163 15.82 -10.31 -3.58
N ILE A 164 14.59 -9.79 -3.40
CA ILE A 164 14.22 -8.43 -3.84
C ILE A 164 15.09 -7.38 -3.13
N ASN A 165 15.24 -7.49 -1.80
CA ASN A 165 16.07 -6.58 -1.01
C ASN A 165 17.54 -6.65 -1.44
N ALA A 166 18.08 -7.86 -1.65
CA ALA A 166 19.45 -8.05 -2.11
C ALA A 166 19.69 -7.41 -3.49
N ALA A 167 18.76 -7.61 -4.43
CA ALA A 167 18.80 -6.96 -5.74
C ALA A 167 18.73 -5.43 -5.63
N GLY A 168 17.89 -4.90 -4.73
CA GLY A 168 17.81 -3.48 -4.43
C GLY A 168 19.13 -2.91 -3.90
N PHE A 169 19.70 -3.54 -2.87
CA PHE A 169 20.97 -3.11 -2.28
C PHE A 169 22.14 -3.17 -3.27
N ALA A 170 22.16 -4.16 -4.18
CA ALA A 170 23.19 -4.26 -5.21
C ALA A 170 23.22 -3.06 -6.18
N THR A 171 22.13 -2.30 -6.28
CA THR A 171 22.04 -1.05 -7.06
C THR A 171 22.36 0.21 -6.25
N SER A 172 22.53 0.09 -4.93
CA SER A 172 22.79 1.21 -4.03
C SER A 172 24.28 1.55 -3.98
N HIS A 173 24.57 2.84 -3.78
CA HIS A 173 25.93 3.33 -3.50
C HIS A 173 26.13 3.69 -2.02
N VAL A 174 25.12 3.44 -1.17
CA VAL A 174 25.16 3.76 0.27
C VAL A 174 26.03 2.76 1.04
N PHE A 175 26.02 1.49 0.63
CA PHE A 175 26.76 0.40 1.26
C PHE A 175 27.78 -0.17 0.28
N ASN A 176 28.94 -0.60 0.78
CA ASN A 176 29.91 -1.32 -0.03
C ASN A 176 29.53 -2.80 -0.19
N GLY A 177 30.12 -3.48 -1.17
CA GLY A 177 29.78 -4.87 -1.48
C GLY A 177 29.92 -5.83 -0.29
N LYS A 178 30.93 -5.63 0.56
CA LYS A 178 31.15 -6.49 1.74
C LYS A 178 30.07 -6.29 2.81
N GLU A 179 29.59 -5.07 3.01
CA GLU A 179 28.48 -4.78 3.92
C GLU A 179 27.20 -5.46 3.44
N ILE A 180 26.90 -5.36 2.14
CA ILE A 180 25.73 -5.99 1.51
C ILE A 180 25.82 -7.52 1.64
N GLU A 181 26.98 -8.12 1.34
CA GLU A 181 27.22 -9.55 1.50
C GLU A 181 27.02 -10.01 2.94
N THR A 182 27.55 -9.27 3.91
CA THR A 182 27.43 -9.58 5.34
C THR A 182 25.98 -9.51 5.79
N LEU A 183 25.24 -8.47 5.38
CA LEU A 183 23.83 -8.30 5.70
C LEU A 183 22.98 -9.43 5.10
N ASN A 184 23.16 -9.71 3.81
CA ASN A 184 22.44 -10.78 3.11
C ASN A 184 22.71 -12.15 3.73
N ALA A 185 23.96 -12.44 4.11
CA ALA A 185 24.30 -13.68 4.81
C ALA A 185 23.59 -13.78 6.17
N ALA A 186 23.58 -12.69 6.96
CA ALA A 186 22.90 -12.66 8.25
C ALA A 186 21.39 -12.91 8.12
N PHE A 187 20.73 -12.33 7.12
CA PHE A 187 19.30 -12.57 6.85
C PHE A 187 19.03 -13.99 6.37
N ARG A 188 19.88 -14.56 5.50
CA ARG A 188 19.72 -15.95 5.04
C ARG A 188 19.89 -16.95 6.18
N ASP A 189 20.90 -16.76 7.04
CA ASP A 189 21.09 -17.55 8.25
C ASP A 189 19.90 -17.39 9.21
N ALA A 190 19.36 -16.17 9.31
CA ALA A 190 18.21 -15.93 10.13
C ALA A 190 16.98 -16.66 9.59
N LEU A 191 16.69 -16.57 8.29
CA LEU A 191 15.62 -17.26 7.61
C LEU A 191 15.73 -18.78 7.81
N ALA A 192 16.91 -19.37 7.60
CA ALA A 192 17.14 -20.81 7.76
C ALA A 192 16.75 -21.30 9.17
N ARG A 193 17.06 -20.53 10.22
CA ARG A 193 16.67 -20.86 11.60
C ARG A 193 15.17 -20.78 11.86
N ARG A 194 14.41 -19.99 11.09
CA ARG A 194 12.95 -19.78 11.25
C ARG A 194 12.12 -20.53 10.22
N ALA A 195 12.74 -21.15 9.22
CA ALA A 195 12.06 -21.73 8.06
C ALA A 195 10.93 -22.67 8.47
N GLY A 196 11.19 -23.61 9.39
CA GLY A 196 10.16 -24.55 9.85
C GLY A 196 8.97 -23.89 10.55
N LEU A 197 9.12 -22.73 11.20
CA LEU A 197 7.98 -22.00 11.76
C LEU A 197 7.21 -21.24 10.66
N LEU A 198 7.91 -20.58 9.74
CA LEU A 198 7.29 -19.91 8.60
C LEU A 198 6.49 -20.91 7.73
N ASP A 199 7.02 -22.11 7.51
CA ASP A 199 6.34 -23.14 6.74
C ASP A 199 5.09 -23.66 7.45
N ARG A 200 5.11 -23.81 8.79
CA ARG A 200 3.90 -24.13 9.57
C ARG A 200 2.84 -23.03 9.49
N ARG A 201 3.28 -21.77 9.45
CA ARG A 201 2.38 -20.62 9.33
C ARG A 201 1.71 -20.57 7.96
N GLU A 202 2.45 -20.85 6.89
CA GLU A 202 1.89 -21.02 5.55
C GLU A 202 0.84 -22.14 5.53
N ALA A 203 1.17 -23.32 6.07
CA ALA A 203 0.23 -24.43 6.16
C ALA A 203 -1.03 -24.10 7.02
N ALA A 204 -0.90 -23.19 7.98
CA ALA A 204 -2.01 -22.68 8.80
C ALA A 204 -2.78 -21.50 8.15
N GLY A 205 -2.48 -21.16 6.89
CA GLY A 205 -3.15 -20.11 6.15
C GLY A 205 -2.82 -18.70 6.64
N LYS A 206 -1.61 -18.49 7.17
CA LYS A 206 -1.11 -17.16 7.60
C LYS A 206 -0.44 -16.39 6.46
N VAL A 207 -0.12 -17.04 5.33
CA VAL A 207 0.28 -16.36 4.09
C VAL A 207 -0.97 -15.99 3.32
N ARG A 208 -1.18 -14.69 3.12
CA ARG A 208 -2.42 -14.14 2.59
C ARG A 208 -2.14 -13.00 1.63
N ARG A 209 -3.13 -12.66 0.82
CA ARG A 209 -3.12 -11.43 0.03
C ARG A 209 -3.41 -10.24 0.95
N CYS A 210 -2.36 -9.76 1.62
CA CYS A 210 -2.40 -8.69 2.62
C CYS A 210 -2.35 -7.29 1.97
N HIS A 211 -2.09 -6.26 2.77
CA HIS A 211 -1.98 -4.88 2.26
C HIS A 211 -0.72 -4.71 1.40
N GLY A 212 0.40 -5.30 1.84
CA GLY A 212 1.69 -5.28 1.15
C GLY A 212 2.49 -3.98 1.32
N ASP A 213 1.91 -2.96 1.96
CA ASP A 213 2.54 -1.64 2.16
C ASP A 213 1.93 -0.92 3.39
N LEU A 214 1.76 -1.65 4.49
CA LEU A 214 0.99 -1.20 5.64
C LEU A 214 1.80 -0.25 6.55
N HIS A 215 1.90 1.03 6.17
CA HIS A 215 2.57 2.06 6.98
C HIS A 215 1.67 3.28 7.23
N LEU A 216 2.07 4.22 8.10
CA LEU A 216 1.19 5.30 8.58
C LEU A 216 0.68 6.27 7.50
N ARG A 217 1.28 6.27 6.29
CA ARG A 217 0.79 7.10 5.17
C ARG A 217 -0.36 6.42 4.42
N ASN A 218 -0.54 5.12 4.60
CA ASN A 218 -1.58 4.29 3.99
C ASN A 218 -2.68 3.96 5.02
N ILE A 219 -2.73 4.74 6.11
CA ILE A 219 -3.78 4.68 7.12
C ILE A 219 -4.29 6.11 7.35
N CYS A 220 -5.60 6.29 7.35
CA CYS A 220 -6.23 7.57 7.69
C CYS A 220 -7.36 7.40 8.69
N VAL A 221 -7.75 8.48 9.35
CA VAL A 221 -9.02 8.55 10.08
C VAL A 221 -10.08 9.14 9.16
N PHE A 222 -11.11 8.35 8.84
CA PHE A 222 -12.21 8.72 7.97
C PHE A 222 -13.54 8.34 8.63
N ASP A 223 -14.45 9.31 8.75
CA ASP A 223 -15.69 9.20 9.54
C ASP A 223 -15.47 8.72 11.00
N GLY A 224 -14.37 9.17 11.60
CA GLY A 224 -14.01 8.87 12.99
C GLY A 224 -13.32 7.51 13.21
N GLU A 225 -13.20 6.69 12.16
CA GLU A 225 -12.63 5.35 12.23
C GLU A 225 -11.33 5.23 11.41
N PRO A 226 -10.37 4.38 11.81
CA PRO A 226 -9.18 4.12 11.01
C PRO A 226 -9.53 3.31 9.75
N ARG A 227 -9.01 3.73 8.60
CA ARG A 227 -9.14 3.06 7.30
C ARG A 227 -7.77 2.73 6.75
N LEU A 228 -7.62 1.53 6.19
CA LEU A 228 -6.44 1.13 5.42
C LEU A 228 -6.75 1.40 3.96
N PHE A 229 -5.92 2.17 3.27
CA PHE A 229 -6.14 2.55 1.88
C PHE A 229 -4.81 2.50 1.13
N ASP A 230 -4.87 2.47 -0.20
CA ASP A 230 -3.69 2.37 -1.08
C ASP A 230 -2.90 1.06 -0.84
N CYS A 231 -3.58 -0.06 -0.64
CA CYS A 231 -2.92 -1.36 -0.66
C CYS A 231 -2.37 -1.67 -2.06
N ILE A 232 -1.26 -2.42 -2.13
CA ILE A 232 -0.64 -2.78 -3.40
C ILE A 232 -1.66 -3.53 -4.27
N GLU A 233 -1.95 -3.00 -5.46
CA GLU A 233 -2.90 -3.53 -6.43
C GLU A 233 -2.22 -4.12 -7.67
N PHE A 234 -0.95 -3.77 -7.90
CA PHE A 234 -0.25 -4.02 -9.16
C PHE A 234 0.68 -5.24 -9.12
N ASN A 235 0.92 -5.83 -7.95
CA ASN A 235 1.84 -6.97 -7.81
C ASN A 235 1.41 -7.90 -6.67
N ASP A 236 0.72 -8.98 -7.03
CA ASP A 236 0.24 -9.96 -6.05
C ASP A 236 1.37 -10.70 -5.34
N GLN A 237 2.54 -10.86 -5.97
CA GLN A 237 3.67 -11.50 -5.31
C GLN A 237 4.20 -10.66 -4.14
N ILE A 238 4.25 -9.33 -4.30
CA ILE A 238 4.72 -8.44 -3.22
C ILE A 238 3.69 -8.38 -2.09
N ALA A 239 2.41 -8.41 -2.42
CA ALA A 239 1.36 -8.27 -1.43
C ALA A 239 0.85 -9.60 -0.85
N THR A 240 1.29 -10.74 -1.40
CA THR A 240 1.07 -12.06 -0.81
C THR A 240 2.19 -12.35 0.18
N VAL A 241 1.90 -12.15 1.46
CA VAL A 241 2.89 -12.26 2.54
C VAL A 241 2.28 -12.87 3.78
N ASP A 242 3.13 -13.28 4.73
CA ASP A 242 2.68 -13.61 6.07
C ASP A 242 2.02 -12.38 6.73
N VAL A 243 0.87 -12.57 7.39
CA VAL A 243 0.13 -11.49 8.08
C VAL A 243 0.97 -10.74 9.12
N LEU A 244 1.93 -11.40 9.77
CA LEU A 244 2.85 -10.73 10.70
C LEU A 244 3.92 -9.93 9.97
N TYR A 245 4.26 -10.29 8.73
CA TYR A 245 5.15 -9.49 7.90
C TYR A 245 4.45 -8.20 7.44
N ASP A 246 3.18 -8.28 7.04
CA ASP A 246 2.38 -7.08 6.73
C ASP A 246 2.26 -6.15 7.95
N LEU A 247 1.94 -6.71 9.13
CA LEU A 247 1.90 -5.94 10.37
C LEU A 247 3.26 -5.32 10.73
N ALA A 248 4.36 -6.02 10.46
CA ALA A 248 5.71 -5.54 10.78
C ALA A 248 6.03 -4.21 10.09
N PHE A 249 5.48 -3.93 8.90
CA PHE A 249 5.66 -2.61 8.24
C PHE A 249 5.16 -1.45 9.11
N LEU A 250 3.99 -1.60 9.73
CA LEU A 250 3.45 -0.58 10.61
C LEU A 250 4.28 -0.45 11.89
N LEU A 251 4.69 -1.59 12.46
CA LEU A 251 5.50 -1.59 13.69
C LEU A 251 6.86 -0.95 13.46
N MET A 252 7.52 -1.26 12.33
CA MET A 252 8.77 -0.64 11.90
C MET A 252 8.60 0.86 11.69
N ASP A 253 7.54 1.30 10.99
CA ASP A 253 7.29 2.73 10.73
C ASP A 253 7.07 3.50 12.05
N LEU A 254 6.31 2.94 12.99
CA LEU A 254 6.13 3.51 14.33
C LEU A 254 7.45 3.59 15.11
N TRP A 255 8.28 2.55 15.08
CA TRP A 255 9.61 2.56 15.71
C TRP A 255 10.52 3.62 15.09
N HIS A 256 10.58 3.66 13.75
CA HIS A 256 11.40 4.62 13.00
C HIS A 256 11.03 6.07 13.35
N ARG A 257 9.74 6.33 13.62
CA ARG A 257 9.22 7.65 13.99
C ARG A 257 9.30 7.97 15.48
N GLY A 258 9.85 7.07 16.31
CA GLY A 258 10.02 7.31 17.74
C GLY A 258 8.78 7.00 18.58
N PHE A 259 7.90 6.10 18.13
CA PHE A 259 6.71 5.66 18.85
C PHE A 259 6.71 4.15 19.22
N PRO A 260 7.77 3.61 19.87
CA PRO A 260 7.81 2.20 20.25
C PRO A 260 6.67 1.81 21.19
N GLN A 261 6.16 2.74 22.00
CA GLN A 261 5.00 2.51 22.85
C GLN A 261 3.72 2.20 22.05
N PHE A 262 3.54 2.85 20.90
CA PHE A 262 2.39 2.58 20.03
C PHE A 262 2.60 1.32 19.20
N ALA A 263 3.83 1.02 18.78
CA ALA A 263 4.13 -0.26 18.15
C ALA A 263 3.81 -1.43 19.11
N ASN A 264 4.24 -1.35 20.36
CA ASN A 264 3.93 -2.36 21.38
C ASN A 264 2.42 -2.47 21.63
N LEU A 265 1.71 -1.34 21.71
CA LEU A 265 0.26 -1.34 21.88
C LEU A 265 -0.45 -2.00 20.70
N VAL A 266 -0.07 -1.66 19.46
CA VAL A 266 -0.63 -2.24 18.24
C VAL A 266 -0.41 -3.75 18.24
N MET A 267 0.81 -4.21 18.52
CA MET A 267 1.12 -5.63 18.54
C MET A 267 0.30 -6.39 19.57
N ASN A 268 0.18 -5.86 20.80
CA ASN A 268 -0.62 -6.48 21.85
C ASN A 268 -2.10 -6.57 21.44
N ARG A 269 -2.68 -5.46 20.94
CA ARG A 269 -4.10 -5.43 20.55
C ARG A 269 -4.39 -6.23 19.29
N TYR A 270 -3.40 -6.38 18.41
CA TYR A 270 -3.51 -7.28 17.27
C TYR A 270 -3.57 -8.73 17.75
N LEU A 271 -2.68 -9.16 18.66
CA LEU A 271 -2.68 -10.53 19.20
C LEU A 271 -3.89 -10.85 20.09
N ASP A 272 -4.46 -9.86 20.80
CA ASP A 272 -5.70 -10.06 21.55
C ASP A 272 -6.84 -10.57 20.64
N ASP A 273 -6.87 -10.09 19.40
CA ASP A 273 -7.88 -10.45 18.40
C ASP A 273 -7.40 -11.57 17.46
N ALA A 274 -6.11 -11.62 17.15
CA ALA A 274 -5.47 -12.58 16.26
C ALA A 274 -4.87 -13.73 17.07
N ASP A 275 -5.45 -14.92 16.92
CA ASP A 275 -4.91 -16.17 17.46
C ASP A 275 -3.61 -16.55 16.73
N ASP A 276 -2.50 -15.88 17.08
CA ASP A 276 -1.21 -15.92 16.38
C ASP A 276 0.02 -15.72 17.28
N GLU A 277 -0.11 -15.99 18.58
CA GLU A 277 0.93 -15.79 19.59
C GLU A 277 2.22 -16.59 19.31
N ASP A 278 2.08 -17.80 18.75
CA ASP A 278 3.21 -18.65 18.34
C ASP A 278 4.11 -17.99 17.28
N GLY A 279 3.56 -17.04 16.52
CA GLY A 279 4.28 -16.25 15.53
C GLY A 279 5.12 -15.13 16.12
N PHE A 280 4.91 -14.75 17.39
CA PHE A 280 5.54 -13.58 18.01
C PHE A 280 7.08 -13.60 17.92
N VAL A 281 7.68 -14.79 18.03
CA VAL A 281 9.13 -14.98 17.94
C VAL A 281 9.73 -14.60 16.58
N LEU A 282 8.90 -14.47 15.53
CA LEU A 282 9.32 -14.03 14.21
C LEU A 282 9.46 -12.51 14.10
N LEU A 283 8.76 -11.73 14.93
CA LEU A 283 8.68 -10.28 14.77
C LEU A 283 10.04 -9.57 14.68
N PRO A 284 11.04 -9.87 15.55
CA PRO A 284 12.35 -9.24 15.42
C PRO A 284 13.04 -9.51 14.08
N PHE A 285 12.74 -10.63 13.42
CA PHE A 285 13.27 -10.94 12.10
C PHE A 285 12.45 -10.27 10.98
N LEU A 286 11.13 -10.20 11.13
CA LEU A 286 10.25 -9.55 10.16
C LEU A 286 10.38 -8.01 10.17
N MET A 287 10.82 -7.43 11.29
CA MET A 287 11.05 -5.99 11.48
C MET A 287 12.51 -5.54 11.19
N ALA A 288 13.42 -6.47 10.90
CA ALA A 288 14.84 -6.16 10.70
C ALA A 288 15.11 -5.76 9.25
#